data_AF-J4GMJ4-F1
#
_entry.id   AF-J4GMJ4-F1
#
_cell.length_a   1.000
_cell.length_b   1.000
_cell.length_c   1.000
_cell.angle_alpha   90.00
_cell.angle_beta   90.00
_cell.angle_gamma   90.00
#
_symmetry.space_group_name_H-M   'P 1'
#
loop_
_entity.id
_entity.type
_entity.pdbx_description
1 polymer ?
#
loop_
_entity_poly.entity_id
_entity_poly.type
_entity_poly.pdbx_seq_one_letter_code
_entity_poly.pdbx_strand_id
1 'polypeptide(L)'
;MITKTNIPGVYANLMTFIGGKKACIGFKFSEMEMKIVLSVLLSNFTFELTNKPVVWNAGGLRYPTVSTVSNKPQMLPKVRFYEGAKASW
;
A
#
# COMPACT_ATOMS: atom_id res chain seq x y z
N MET A 1 9.52 18.44 -19.53
CA MET A 1 10.60 19.17 -18.83
C MET A 1 10.61 18.69 -17.39
N ILE A 2 11.54 17.82 -17.00
CA ILE A 2 11.61 17.32 -15.61
C ILE A 2 12.92 17.82 -15.04
N THR A 3 12.83 18.83 -14.19
CA THR A 3 13.97 19.44 -13.51
C THR A 3 14.57 18.44 -12.53
N LYS A 4 15.87 18.17 -12.69
CA LYS A 4 16.68 17.40 -11.74
C LYS A 4 16.71 18.14 -10.40
N THR A 5 15.81 17.80 -9.48
CA THR A 5 15.82 18.33 -8.12
C THR A 5 16.79 17.51 -7.27
N ASN A 6 17.82 18.19 -6.76
CA ASN A 6 18.71 17.65 -5.74
C ASN A 6 17.90 17.48 -4.43
N ILE A 7 17.58 16.23 -4.04
CA ILE A 7 17.24 15.77 -2.66
C ILE A 7 15.75 15.96 -2.23
N PRO A 8 15.13 15.13 -1.33
CA PRO A 8 15.41 13.75 -0.89
C PRO A 8 14.28 12.77 -1.28
N GLY A 9 14.61 11.74 -2.06
CA GLY A 9 13.69 10.65 -2.41
C GLY A 9 13.70 10.33 -3.90
N VAL A 10 13.91 9.06 -4.29
CA VAL A 10 13.84 8.66 -5.72
C VAL A 10 12.43 8.67 -6.30
N TYR A 11 11.42 8.78 -5.45
CA TYR A 11 10.02 8.86 -5.84
C TYR A 11 9.34 10.02 -5.11
N ALA A 12 8.75 10.96 -5.86
CA ALA A 12 7.85 12.01 -5.37
C ALA A 12 8.32 12.79 -4.13
N ASN A 13 9.63 13.00 -3.95
CA ASN A 13 10.22 13.61 -2.74
C ASN A 13 9.86 12.87 -1.43
N LEU A 14 9.62 11.56 -1.51
CA LEU A 14 9.35 10.66 -0.39
C LEU A 14 10.59 9.85 -0.02
N MET A 15 10.80 9.66 1.29
CA MET A 15 11.92 8.89 1.81
C MET A 15 11.69 7.36 1.90
N THR A 16 10.54 6.87 1.43
CA THR A 16 10.18 5.43 1.44
C THR A 16 11.23 4.55 0.75
N PHE A 17 11.84 5.05 -0.33
CA PHE A 17 12.88 4.35 -1.09
C PHE A 17 14.27 4.97 -0.92
N ILE A 18 14.45 5.85 0.07
CA ILE A 18 15.68 6.64 0.29
C ILE A 18 16.01 7.50 -0.95
N GLY A 19 17.15 8.19 -0.96
CA GLY A 19 17.62 9.01 -2.08
C GLY A 19 19.13 8.84 -2.33
N GLY A 20 19.59 9.37 -3.46
CA GLY A 20 21.00 9.38 -3.83
C GLY A 20 21.56 7.98 -4.15
N LYS A 21 22.86 7.77 -3.86
CA LYS A 21 23.59 6.52 -4.18
C LYS A 21 23.12 5.28 -3.41
N LYS A 22 22.29 5.47 -2.38
CA LYS A 22 21.75 4.41 -1.51
C LYS A 22 20.24 4.24 -1.65
N ALA A 23 19.66 4.82 -2.70
CA ALA A 23 18.26 4.58 -3.01
C ALA A 23 18.01 3.11 -3.35
N CYS A 24 16.78 2.65 -3.10
CA CYS A 24 16.35 1.31 -3.47
C CYS A 24 16.43 1.15 -5.00
N ILE A 25 17.29 0.25 -5.48
CA ILE A 25 17.42 -0.06 -6.91
C ILE A 25 16.12 -0.63 -7.50
N GLY A 26 15.30 -1.28 -6.66
CA GLY A 26 14.04 -1.89 -7.03
C GLY A 26 12.82 -0.96 -6.99
N PHE A 27 12.97 0.35 -6.71
CA PHE A 27 11.81 1.22 -6.47
C PHE A 27 10.79 1.24 -7.62
N LYS A 28 11.26 1.21 -8.88
CA LYS A 28 10.38 1.14 -10.06
C LYS A 28 9.63 -0.17 -10.16
N PHE A 29 10.28 -1.28 -9.82
CA PHE A 29 9.65 -2.58 -9.78
C PHE A 29 8.58 -2.64 -8.68
N SER A 30 8.92 -2.20 -7.45
CA SER A 30 7.96 -2.14 -6.35
C SER A 30 6.76 -1.24 -6.66
N GLU A 31 6.97 -0.07 -7.29
CA GLU A 31 5.88 0.81 -7.74
C GLU A 31 4.95 0.14 -8.75
N MET A 32 5.52 -0.61 -9.71
CA MET A 32 4.75 -1.30 -10.74
C MET A 32 3.92 -2.44 -10.12
N GLU A 33 4.55 -3.26 -9.28
CA GLU A 33 3.91 -4.40 -8.64
C GLU A 33 2.74 -3.95 -7.75
N MET A 34 2.93 -2.90 -6.92
CA MET A 34 1.85 -2.34 -6.10
C MET A 34 0.67 -1.86 -6.95
N LYS A 35 0.94 -1.22 -8.10
CA LYS A 35 -0.12 -0.77 -9.02
C LYS A 35 -0.86 -1.92 -9.67
N ILE A 36 -0.15 -2.97 -10.09
CA ILE A 36 -0.75 -4.16 -10.71
C ILE A 36 -1.61 -4.92 -9.70
N VAL A 37 -1.10 -5.16 -8.49
CA VAL A 37 -1.89 -5.82 -7.44
C VAL A 37 -3.15 -5.02 -7.14
N LEU A 38 -3.04 -3.69 -7.02
CA LEU A 38 -4.20 -2.83 -6.81
C LEU A 38 -5.19 -2.85 -7.99
N SER A 39 -4.72 -2.80 -9.23
CA SER A 39 -5.62 -2.82 -10.40
C SER A 39 -6.38 -4.14 -10.50
N VAL A 40 -5.72 -5.26 -10.22
CA VAL A 40 -6.37 -6.58 -10.22
C VAL A 40 -7.36 -6.67 -9.06
N LEU A 41 -6.97 -6.27 -7.84
CA LEU A 41 -7.83 -6.38 -6.67
C LEU A 41 -9.08 -5.49 -6.79
N LEU A 42 -8.92 -4.23 -7.19
CA LEU A 42 -10.03 -3.28 -7.31
C LEU A 42 -10.98 -3.59 -8.47
N SER A 43 -10.49 -4.26 -9.52
CA SER A 43 -11.34 -4.65 -10.66
C SER A 43 -12.19 -5.90 -10.36
N ASN A 44 -11.74 -6.77 -9.46
CA ASN A 44 -12.37 -8.05 -9.19
C ASN A 44 -13.09 -8.12 -7.83
N PHE A 45 -12.75 -7.27 -6.87
CA PHE A 45 -13.25 -7.35 -5.50
C PHE A 45 -13.74 -6.02 -4.97
N THR A 46 -14.79 -6.07 -4.14
CA THR A 46 -15.25 -4.96 -3.31
C THR A 46 -14.80 -5.17 -1.88
N PHE A 47 -14.26 -4.11 -1.27
CA PHE A 47 -13.76 -4.13 0.10
C PHE A 47 -14.70 -3.32 1.01
N GLU A 48 -15.06 -3.89 2.15
CA GLU A 48 -15.88 -3.26 3.18
C GLU A 48 -15.21 -3.30 4.55
N LEU A 49 -15.44 -2.27 5.36
CA LEU A 49 -14.97 -2.23 6.73
C LEU A 49 -15.76 -3.20 7.62
N THR A 50 -15.07 -3.81 8.56
CA THR A 50 -15.68 -4.62 9.62
C THR A 50 -16.04 -3.72 10.80
N ASN A 51 -17.04 -4.11 11.63
CA ASN A 51 -17.44 -3.40 12.86
C ASN A 51 -16.37 -3.39 13.97
N LYS A 52 -15.16 -3.90 13.70
CA LYS A 52 -14.04 -3.93 14.65
C LYS A 52 -13.25 -2.63 14.52
N PRO A 53 -12.83 -2.00 15.63
CA PRO A 53 -12.04 -0.78 15.58
C PRO A 53 -10.68 -1.05 14.93
N VAL A 54 -10.20 -0.12 14.11
CA VAL A 54 -8.86 -0.17 13.53
C VAL A 54 -7.98 0.84 14.26
N VAL A 55 -6.94 0.35 14.93
CA VAL A 55 -5.97 1.18 15.64
C VAL A 55 -4.62 1.03 14.97
N TRP A 56 -4.01 2.17 14.61
CA TRP A 56 -2.68 2.20 14.00
C TRP A 56 -1.60 2.25 15.08
N ASN A 57 -0.82 1.18 15.19
CA ASN A 57 0.29 1.11 16.13
C ASN A 57 1.60 1.51 15.43
N ALA A 58 2.42 2.27 16.14
CA ALA A 58 3.76 2.64 15.70
C ALA A 58 4.79 1.70 16.34
N GLY A 59 5.46 0.88 15.52
CA GLY A 59 6.62 0.08 15.90
C GLY A 59 7.76 0.25 14.89
N GLY A 60 8.55 -0.80 14.63
CA GLY A 60 9.55 -0.78 13.56
C GLY A 60 8.96 -0.52 12.16
N LEU A 61 7.67 -0.84 11.98
CA LEU A 61 6.80 -0.41 10.89
C LEU A 61 5.48 0.10 11.49
N ARG A 62 4.71 0.90 10.76
CA ARG A 62 3.31 1.20 11.12
C ARG A 62 2.42 0.05 10.69
N TYR A 63 1.65 -0.50 11.63
CA TYR A 63 0.75 -1.60 11.35
C TYR A 63 -0.61 -1.42 12.05
N PRO A 64 -1.70 -1.89 11.44
CA PRO A 64 -3.03 -1.85 12.04
C PRO A 64 -3.25 -3.03 12.99
N THR A 65 -4.07 -2.79 14.01
CA THR A 65 -4.59 -3.81 14.94
C THR A 65 -6.10 -3.64 15.12
N VAL A 66 -6.77 -4.72 15.52
CA VAL A 66 -8.23 -4.77 15.71
C VAL A 66 -8.68 -4.41 17.14
N SER A 67 -7.75 -4.03 18.03
CA SER A 67 -8.04 -3.68 19.43
C SER A 67 -6.88 -2.88 20.04
N THR A 68 -7.17 -2.08 21.05
CA THR A 68 -6.15 -1.33 21.83
C THR A 68 -5.33 -2.21 22.77
N VAL A 69 -5.80 -3.42 23.07
CA VAL A 69 -5.17 -4.33 24.04
C VAL A 69 -4.24 -5.35 23.37
N SER A 70 -4.52 -5.73 22.12
CA SER A 70 -3.74 -6.72 21.37
C SER A 70 -2.78 -6.08 20.38
N ASN A 71 -1.49 -6.41 20.49
CA ASN A 71 -0.45 -6.01 19.53
C ASN A 71 -0.34 -6.92 18.30
N LYS A 72 -1.31 -7.81 18.06
CA LYS A 72 -1.30 -8.70 16.90
C LYS A 72 -1.67 -7.89 15.63
N PRO A 73 -0.78 -7.79 14.63
CA PRO A 73 -1.06 -7.06 13.40
C PRO A 73 -2.21 -7.74 12.66
N GLN A 74 -3.34 -7.04 12.53
CA GLN A 74 -4.55 -7.57 11.92
C GLN A 74 -5.33 -6.41 11.29
N MET A 75 -5.70 -6.59 10.02
CA MET A 75 -6.68 -5.76 9.34
C MET A 75 -7.48 -6.69 8.44
N LEU A 76 -8.75 -6.85 8.78
CA LEU A 76 -9.65 -7.79 8.13
C LEU A 76 -10.76 -6.99 7.42
N PRO A 77 -10.51 -6.54 6.18
CA PRO A 77 -11.59 -6.04 5.35
C PRO A 77 -12.51 -7.21 4.97
N LYS A 78 -13.81 -6.96 4.92
CA LYS A 78 -14.75 -7.89 4.27
C LYS A 78 -14.54 -7.77 2.77
N VAL A 79 -14.34 -8.90 2.11
CA VAL A 79 -14.11 -8.96 0.66
C VAL A 79 -15.28 -9.67 0.01
N ARG A 80 -15.84 -9.09 -1.04
CA ARG A 80 -16.81 -9.74 -1.94
C ARG A 80 -16.34 -9.61 -3.39
N PHE A 81 -16.80 -10.49 -4.27
CA PHE A 81 -16.55 -10.34 -5.70
C PHE A 81 -17.31 -9.12 -6.24
N TYR A 82 -16.67 -8.37 -7.13
CA TYR A 82 -17.30 -7.22 -7.76
C TYR A 82 -18.28 -7.67 -8.84
N GLU A 83 -19.56 -7.35 -8.67
CA GLU A 83 -20.64 -7.73 -9.60
C GLU A 83 -20.50 -7.08 -10.99
N GLY A 84 -19.71 -6.02 -11.11
CA GLY A 84 -19.39 -5.35 -12.38
C GLY A 84 -18.19 -5.92 -13.12
N ALA A 85 -17.56 -7.00 -12.63
CA ALA A 85 -16.39 -7.61 -13.26
C ALA A 85 -16.78 -8.35 -14.55
N LYS A 86 -16.99 -7.61 -15.64
CA LYS A 86 -16.86 -8.19 -16.99
C LYS A 86 -15.38 -8.49 -17.18
N ALA A 87 -15.01 -9.76 -17.10
CA ALA A 87 -13.69 -10.22 -17.52
C ALA A 87 -13.52 -9.87 -19.01
N SER A 88 -12.81 -8.77 -19.29
CA SER A 88 -12.39 -8.38 -20.63
C SER A 88 -10.93 -8.80 -20.80
N TRP A 89 -10.72 -10.11 -20.94
CA TRP A 89 -9.48 -10.71 -21.41
C TRP A 89 -9.84 -11.88 -22.31
#